data_AF-A0A529JQD3-F1
#
_entry.id   AF-A0A529JQD3-F1
#
_cell.length_a   1.000
_cell.length_b   1.000
_cell.length_c   1.000
_cell.angle_alpha   90.00
_cell.angle_beta   90.00
_cell.angle_gamma   90.00
#
_symmetry.space_group_name_H-M   'P 1'
#
loop_
_entity.id
_entity.type
_entity.pdbx_description
1 polymer ?
#
loop_
_entity_poly.entity_id
_entity_poly.type
_entity_poly.pdbx_seq_one_letter_code
_entity_poly.pdbx_strand_id
1 'polypeptide(L)'
;PFVTQFYLFESMVRLRFDLTKDLLGHMLMPAVALALPLAAIISQLLKQSLKEVLDLDYVVLARVKGFSETQVILREALKNAALPTLTLVGVQFTFLIGGTVIVER
;
A
#
# COMPACT_ATOMS: atom_id res chain seq x y z
N PRO A 1 -35.08 10.05 1.13
CA PRO A 1 -34.10 11.16 1.16
C PRO A 1 -32.90 10.80 2.04
N PHE A 2 -31.68 10.95 1.51
CA PHE A 2 -30.43 10.80 2.29
C PHE A 2 -30.25 12.03 3.17
N VAL A 3 -29.85 11.82 4.43
CA VAL A 3 -29.75 12.90 5.44
C VAL A 3 -28.30 13.37 5.59
N THR A 4 -27.34 12.58 5.13
CA THR A 4 -25.90 12.81 5.27
C THR A 4 -25.19 12.81 3.92
N GLN A 5 -24.11 13.61 3.80
CA GLN A 5 -23.25 13.61 2.61
C GLN A 5 -22.43 12.31 2.45
N PHE A 6 -22.46 11.43 3.46
CA PHE A 6 -21.75 10.14 3.48
C PHE A 6 -22.66 8.98 3.00
N TYR A 7 -22.93 8.95 1.69
CA TYR A 7 -23.83 7.97 1.07
C TYR A 7 -23.43 6.49 1.28
N LEU A 8 -22.13 6.19 1.34
CA LEU A 8 -21.64 4.83 1.54
C LEU A 8 -21.92 4.32 2.96
N PHE A 9 -21.65 5.14 3.96
CA PHE A 9 -21.96 4.82 5.36
C PHE A 9 -23.47 4.64 5.59
N GLU A 10 -24.28 5.56 5.05
CA GLU A 10 -25.74 5.49 5.17
C GLU A 10 -26.32 4.26 4.45
N SER A 11 -25.73 3.86 3.31
CA SER A 11 -26.14 2.65 2.56
C SER A 11 -25.88 1.35 3.34
N MET A 12 -24.76 1.27 4.07
CA MET A 12 -24.42 0.12 4.92
C MET A 12 -25.31 0.03 6.15
N VAL A 13 -25.54 1.16 6.84
CA VAL A 13 -26.42 1.21 8.02
C VAL A 13 -27.86 0.84 7.67
N ARG A 14 -28.32 1.17 6.45
CA ARG A 14 -29.66 0.83 5.95
C ARG A 14 -29.75 -0.59 5.33
N LEU A 15 -28.71 -1.43 5.41
CA LEU A 15 -28.64 -2.78 4.83
C LEU A 15 -28.95 -2.83 3.32
N ARG A 16 -28.67 -1.75 2.57
CA ARG A 16 -28.91 -1.67 1.12
C ARG A 16 -27.67 -2.07 0.33
N PHE A 17 -27.44 -3.38 0.25
CA PHE A 17 -26.27 -3.94 -0.43
C PHE A 17 -26.16 -3.60 -1.91
N ASP A 18 -27.28 -3.32 -2.58
CA ASP A 18 -27.29 -2.93 -4.00
C ASP A 18 -26.58 -1.58 -4.23
N LEU A 19 -26.86 -0.59 -3.38
CA LEU A 19 -26.25 0.74 -3.48
C LEU A 19 -24.79 0.74 -3.00
N THR A 20 -24.47 -0.06 -1.97
CA THR A 20 -23.09 -0.15 -1.47
C THR A 20 -22.15 -0.73 -2.53
N LYS A 21 -22.59 -1.76 -3.27
CA LYS A 21 -21.80 -2.35 -4.37
C LYS A 21 -21.59 -1.36 -5.52
N ASP A 22 -22.64 -0.63 -5.89
CA ASP A 22 -22.58 0.35 -6.97
C ASP A 22 -21.63 1.51 -6.64
N LEU A 23 -21.72 2.04 -5.41
CA LEU A 23 -20.81 3.08 -4.92
C LEU A 23 -19.35 2.61 -4.86
N LEU A 24 -19.09 1.40 -4.36
CA LEU A 24 -17.75 0.81 -4.34
C LEU A 24 -17.18 0.65 -5.75
N GLY A 25 -18.00 0.23 -6.72
CA GLY A 25 -17.60 0.11 -8.12
C GLY A 25 -17.21 1.46 -8.75
N HIS A 26 -18.01 2.50 -8.50
CA HIS A 26 -17.73 3.86 -8.99
C HIS A 26 -16.50 4.50 -8.33
N MET A 27 -16.17 4.12 -7.09
CA MET A 27 -14.98 4.61 -6.38
C MET A 27 -13.70 3.87 -6.77
N LEU A 28 -13.80 2.65 -7.32
CA LEU A 28 -12.64 1.82 -7.61
C LEU A 28 -11.70 2.47 -8.63
N MET A 29 -12.24 2.97 -9.75
CA MET A 29 -11.45 3.59 -10.82
C MET A 29 -10.64 4.82 -10.35
N PRO A 30 -11.25 5.84 -9.71
CA PRO A 30 -10.50 6.98 -9.18
C PRO A 30 -9.56 6.59 -8.03
N ALA A 31 -9.94 5.63 -7.17
CA ALA A 31 -9.04 5.16 -6.12
C ALA A 31 -7.77 4.50 -6.68
N VAL A 32 -7.91 3.65 -7.72
CA VAL A 32 -6.76 3.03 -8.39
C VAL A 32 -5.91 4.08 -9.11
N ALA A 33 -6.54 5.04 -9.79
CA ALA A 33 -5.83 6.13 -10.46
C ALA A 33 -4.95 6.93 -9.48
N LEU A 34 -5.44 7.21 -8.26
CA LEU A 34 -4.68 7.88 -7.22
C LEU A 34 -3.65 6.98 -6.54
N ALA A 35 -3.93 5.68 -6.41
CA ALA A 35 -3.02 4.72 -5.77
C ALA A 35 -1.81 4.36 -6.65
N LEU A 36 -1.98 4.36 -7.98
CA LEU A 36 -0.93 3.94 -8.92
C LEU A 36 0.38 4.73 -8.78
N PRO A 37 0.39 6.08 -8.76
CA PRO A 37 1.61 6.87 -8.57
C PRO A 37 2.30 6.59 -7.23
N LEU A 38 1.52 6.49 -6.15
CA LEU A 38 2.02 6.19 -4.81
C LEU A 38 2.67 4.80 -4.78
N ALA A 39 2.01 3.81 -5.36
CA ALA A 39 2.51 2.45 -5.47
C ALA A 39 3.81 2.39 -6.30
N ALA A 40 3.92 3.19 -7.36
CA ALA A 40 5.14 3.27 -8.16
C ALA A 40 6.34 3.76 -7.34
N ILE A 41 6.17 4.82 -6.54
CA ILE A 41 7.23 5.38 -5.68
C ILE A 41 7.64 4.35 -4.62
N ILE A 42 6.66 3.75 -3.94
CA ILE A 42 6.90 2.75 -2.89
C ILE A 42 7.63 1.53 -3.47
N SER A 43 7.20 1.06 -4.64
CA SER A 43 7.80 -0.09 -5.33
C SER A 43 9.23 0.19 -5.80
N GLN A 44 9.50 1.38 -6.33
CA GLN A 44 10.84 1.80 -6.72
C GLN A 44 11.79 1.78 -5.53
N LEU A 45 11.38 2.34 -4.39
CA LEU A 45 12.18 2.36 -3.17
C LEU A 45 12.40 0.92 -2.65
N LEU A 46 11.34 0.13 -2.57
CA LEU A 46 11.44 -1.27 -2.14
C LEU A 46 12.42 -2.07 -3.01
N LYS A 47 12.39 -1.85 -4.33
CA LYS A 47 13.33 -2.49 -5.27
C LYS A 47 14.78 -2.05 -5.02
N GLN A 48 15.02 -0.78 -4.70
CA GLN A 48 16.36 -0.28 -4.35
C GLN A 48 16.85 -0.94 -3.05
N SER A 49 16.03 -0.93 -2.00
CA SER A 49 16.39 -1.53 -0.72
C SER A 49 16.56 -3.04 -0.79
N LEU A 50 15.76 -3.74 -1.60
CA LEU A 50 15.96 -5.17 -1.87
C LEU A 50 17.31 -5.43 -2.53
N LYS A 51 17.73 -4.59 -3.46
CA LYS A 51 19.02 -4.75 -4.14
C LYS A 51 20.19 -4.58 -3.17
N GLU A 52 20.13 -3.59 -2.28
CA GLU A 52 21.13 -3.36 -1.24
C GLU A 52 21.18 -4.53 -0.26
N VAL A 53 20.01 -5.00 0.18
CA VAL A 53 19.90 -6.11 1.12
C VAL A 53 20.41 -7.43 0.55
N LEU A 54 20.17 -7.70 -0.74
CA LEU A 54 20.65 -8.92 -1.40
C LEU A 54 22.18 -9.01 -1.50
N ASP A 55 22.89 -7.89 -1.37
CA ASP A 55 24.35 -7.81 -1.40
C ASP A 55 24.99 -8.03 -0.02
N LEU A 56 24.20 -8.22 1.03
CA LEU A 56 24.68 -8.41 2.40
C LEU A 56 25.11 -9.86 2.67
N ASP A 57 26.12 -10.03 3.51
CA ASP A 57 26.73 -11.34 3.83
C ASP A 57 25.74 -12.39 4.37
N TYR A 58 24.66 -11.98 5.05
CA TYR A 58 23.66 -12.92 5.55
C TYR A 58 22.85 -13.59 4.44
N VAL A 59 22.74 -12.96 3.27
CA VAL A 59 22.09 -13.55 2.08
C VAL A 59 22.98 -14.65 1.50
N VAL A 60 24.30 -14.43 1.49
CA VAL A 60 25.29 -15.46 1.13
C VAL A 60 25.21 -16.64 2.10
N LEU A 61 25.15 -16.37 3.41
CA LEU A 61 24.97 -17.41 4.43
C LEU A 61 23.66 -18.20 4.24
N ALA A 62 22.57 -17.54 3.89
CA ALA A 62 21.30 -18.22 3.62
C ALA A 62 21.38 -19.11 2.37
N ARG A 63 22.07 -18.66 1.32
CA ARG A 63 22.32 -19.46 0.12
C ARG A 63 23.19 -20.69 0.42
N VAL A 64 24.22 -20.55 1.25
CA VAL A 64 25.08 -21.66 1.68
C VAL A 64 24.30 -22.68 2.53
N LYS A 65 23.32 -22.23 3.32
CA LYS A 65 22.40 -23.11 4.08
C LYS A 65 21.41 -23.88 3.18
N GLY A 66 21.38 -23.63 1.87
CA GLY A 66 20.53 -24.35 0.92
C GLY A 66 19.12 -23.76 0.75
N PHE A 67 18.86 -22.54 1.24
CA PHE A 67 17.56 -21.89 0.99
C PHE A 67 17.41 -21.52 -0.50
N SER A 68 16.20 -21.68 -1.03
CA SER A 68 15.90 -21.23 -2.39
C SER A 68 15.95 -19.70 -2.49
N GLU A 69 16.24 -19.16 -3.67
CA GLU A 69 16.30 -17.71 -3.88
C GLU A 69 14.98 -17.01 -3.52
N THR A 70 13.85 -17.65 -3.83
CA THR A 70 12.52 -17.19 -3.42
C THR A 70 12.32 -17.19 -1.90
N GLN A 71 12.85 -18.18 -1.18
CA GLN A 71 12.77 -18.21 0.28
C GLN A 71 13.64 -17.11 0.91
N VAL A 72 14.85 -16.90 0.39
CA VAL A 72 15.74 -15.82 0.87
C VAL A 72 15.10 -14.46 0.64
N ILE A 73 14.50 -14.23 -0.54
CA ILE A 73 13.82 -12.98 -0.85
C ILE A 73 12.62 -12.76 0.08
N LEU A 74 11.69 -13.71 0.14
CA LEU A 74 10.42 -13.51 0.86
C LEU A 74 10.58 -13.51 2.39
N ARG A 75 11.52 -14.29 2.93
CA ARG A 75 11.61 -14.54 4.37
C ARG A 75 12.64 -13.64 5.07
N GLU A 76 13.74 -13.33 4.40
CA GLU A 76 14.88 -12.61 4.95
C GLU A 76 15.03 -11.23 4.32
N ALA A 77 15.18 -11.15 2.99
CA ALA A 77 15.50 -9.90 2.31
C ALA A 77 14.34 -8.89 2.39
N LEU A 78 13.10 -9.34 2.13
CA LEU A 78 11.93 -8.48 2.08
C LEU A 78 11.64 -7.80 3.40
N LYS A 79 11.80 -8.50 4.53
CA LYS A 79 11.58 -7.91 5.86
C LYS A 79 12.59 -6.81 6.18
N ASN A 80 13.85 -7.00 5.81
CA ASN A 80 14.90 -6.02 6.03
C ASN A 80 14.81 -4.85 5.03
N ALA A 81 14.46 -5.13 3.77
CA ALA A 81 14.25 -4.11 2.74
C ALA A 81 12.98 -3.28 2.97
N ALA A 82 11.99 -3.81 3.67
CA ALA A 82 10.73 -3.11 3.95
C ALA A 82 10.86 -2.02 5.03
N LEU A 83 11.93 -2.01 5.84
CA LEU A 83 12.15 -0.98 6.88
C LEU A 83 12.09 0.46 6.32
N PRO A 84 12.89 0.84 5.30
CA PRO A 84 12.79 2.17 4.70
C PRO A 84 11.46 2.40 3.96
N THR A 85 10.92 1.34 3.35
CA THR A 85 9.64 1.42 2.62
C THR A 85 8.47 1.74 3.56
N LEU A 86 8.42 1.14 4.76
CA LEU A 86 7.42 1.39 5.79
C LEU A 86 7.40 2.86 6.24
N THR A 87 8.57 3.46 6.41
CA THR A 87 8.69 4.88 6.74
C THR A 87 8.10 5.75 5.64
N LEU A 88 8.43 5.47 4.37
CA LEU A 88 7.90 6.23 3.24
C LEU A 88 6.38 6.08 3.11
N VAL A 89 5.85 4.87 3.35
CA VAL A 89 4.39 4.63 3.41
C VAL A 89 3.74 5.52 4.48
N GLY A 90 4.34 5.64 5.66
CA GLY A 90 3.84 6.52 6.73
C GLY A 90 3.81 8.00 6.32
N VAL A 91 4.86 8.49 5.64
CA VAL A 91 4.91 9.85 5.10
C VAL A 91 3.81 10.07 4.07
N GLN A 92 3.65 9.14 3.13
CA GLN A 92 2.62 9.24 2.09
C GLN A 92 1.21 9.17 2.66
N PHE A 93 0.99 8.33 3.68
CA PHE A 93 -0.28 8.25 4.38
C PHE A 93 -0.63 9.56 5.09
N THR A 94 0.35 10.19 5.74
CA THR A 94 0.18 11.49 6.39
C THR A 94 -0.09 12.59 5.35
N PHE A 95 0.58 12.54 4.21
CA PHE A 95 0.35 13.46 3.10
C PHE A 95 -1.06 13.33 2.52
N LEU A 96 -1.61 12.11 2.43
CA LEU A 96 -3.00 11.91 1.98
C LEU A 96 -4.00 12.53 2.95
N ILE A 97 -3.81 12.33 4.26
CA ILE A 97 -4.66 12.94 5.30
C ILE A 97 -4.54 14.48 5.27
N GLY A 98 -3.32 15.01 5.17
CA GLY A 98 -3.08 16.45 5.09
C GLY A 98 -3.59 17.07 3.78
N GLY A 99 -3.44 16.35 2.66
CA GLY A 99 -3.90 16.75 1.34
C GLY A 99 -5.42 16.86 1.26
N THR A 100 -6.18 15.99 1.93
CA THR A 100 -7.64 16.13 2.03
C THR A 100 -8.06 17.42 2.74
N VAL A 101 -7.29 17.89 3.72
CA VAL A 101 -7.54 19.17 4.42
C VAL A 101 -7.19 20.38 3.54
N ILE A 102 -6.17 20.26 2.67
CA ILE A 102 -5.80 21.31 1.72
C ILE A 102 -6.80 21.37 0.55
N VAL A 103 -7.35 20.24 0.12
CA VAL A 103 -8.39 20.15 -0.93
C VAL A 103 -9.75 20.67 -0.45
N GLU A 104 -10.01 20.67 0.86
CA GLU A 104 -11.23 21.23 1.47
C GLU A 104 -11.23 22.77 1.60
N ARG A 105 -10.16 23.48 1.20
CA ARG A 105 -10.05 24.96 1.24
C ARG A 105 -10.24 25.60 -0.13
#